data_AF-A0A1Y0RN91-F1
#
_entry.id   AF-A0A1Y0RN91-F1
#
_cell.length_a   1.000
_cell.length_b   1.000
_cell.length_c   1.000
_cell.angle_alpha   90.00
_cell.angle_beta   90.00
_cell.angle_gamma   90.00
#
_symmetry.space_group_name_H-M   'P 1'
#
loop_
_entity.id
_entity.type
_entity.pdbx_description
1 polymer ?
#
loop_
_entity_poly.entity_id
_entity_poly.type
_entity_poly.pdbx_seq_one_letter_code
_entity_poly.pdbx_strand_id
1 'polypeptide(L)'
;MEYLYYLANASLTLRVVQFLHSKPQIPVSFVTVIHQIDGWVVRVKLKRHVSPQEDGDIRAFLSELGIRYEPPMRVQMALWSLEAGQCPVDVMRRYQVAIVSHGNPEKEEIEAFRQQFVRGLGYCPETLA
;
A
#
# COMPACT_ATOMS: atom_id res chain seq x y z
N MET A 1 10.63 -8.38 -7.50
CA MET A 1 9.47 -8.11 -8.36
C MET A 1 8.46 -7.28 -7.57
N GLU A 2 7.81 -6.30 -8.19
CA GLU A 2 6.85 -5.42 -7.50
C GLU A 2 5.73 -4.90 -8.39
N TYR A 3 4.65 -4.51 -7.73
CA TYR A 3 3.49 -3.86 -8.33
C TYR A 3 3.21 -2.57 -7.58
N LEU A 4 2.95 -1.49 -8.30
CA LEU A 4 2.63 -0.18 -7.74
C LEU A 4 1.41 0.38 -8.44
N TYR A 5 0.33 0.55 -7.68
CA TYR A 5 -0.98 0.91 -8.20
C TYR A 5 -1.61 2.03 -7.40
N TYR A 6 -2.39 2.86 -8.08
CA TYR A 6 -3.21 3.90 -7.49
C TYR A 6 -4.67 3.44 -7.50
N LEU A 7 -5.30 3.45 -6.33
CA LEU A 7 -6.66 3.02 -6.09
C LEU A 7 -7.50 4.20 -5.58
N ALA A 8 -8.76 4.25 -5.96
CA ALA A 8 -9.62 5.40 -5.63
C ALA A 8 -10.01 5.47 -4.14
N ASN A 9 -9.98 4.36 -3.39
CA ASN A 9 -10.45 4.36 -2.00
C ASN A 9 -9.90 3.18 -1.16
N ALA A 10 -10.15 3.28 0.16
CA ALA A 10 -9.76 2.28 1.14
C ALA A 10 -10.42 0.90 0.88
N SER A 11 -11.66 0.85 0.39
CA SER A 11 -12.34 -0.42 0.13
C SER A 11 -11.65 -1.23 -0.98
N LEU A 12 -11.16 -0.57 -2.02
CA LEU A 12 -10.34 -1.21 -3.07
C LEU A 12 -8.99 -1.66 -2.52
N THR A 13 -8.36 -0.85 -1.65
CA THR A 13 -7.12 -1.21 -0.96
C THR A 13 -7.30 -2.48 -0.11
N LEU A 14 -8.40 -2.58 0.64
CA LEU A 14 -8.73 -3.77 1.43
C LEU A 14 -8.95 -5.01 0.54
N ARG A 15 -9.52 -4.86 -0.67
CA ARG A 15 -9.63 -5.98 -1.62
C ARG A 15 -8.28 -6.50 -2.06
N VAL A 16 -7.26 -5.64 -2.22
CA VAL A 16 -5.88 -6.09 -2.50
C VAL A 16 -5.36 -6.93 -1.34
N VAL A 17 -5.50 -6.46 -0.11
CA VAL A 17 -5.07 -7.22 1.07
C VAL A 17 -5.80 -8.56 1.16
N GLN A 18 -7.12 -8.58 0.96
CA GLN A 18 -7.92 -9.81 0.93
C GLN A 18 -7.47 -10.80 -0.15
N PHE A 19 -7.13 -10.32 -1.34
CA PHE A 19 -6.61 -11.13 -2.44
C PHE A 19 -5.25 -11.77 -2.10
N LEU A 20 -4.36 -11.03 -1.44
CA LEU A 20 -3.07 -11.58 -1.02
C LEU A 20 -3.24 -12.64 0.07
N HIS A 21 -4.16 -12.42 1.02
CA HIS A 21 -4.50 -13.40 2.06
C HIS A 21 -5.15 -14.66 1.49
N SER A 22 -6.00 -14.56 0.47
CA SER A 22 -6.64 -15.72 -0.15
C SER A 22 -5.68 -16.56 -1.00
N LYS A 23 -4.46 -16.06 -1.25
CA LYS A 23 -3.43 -16.71 -2.06
C LYS A 23 -2.09 -16.76 -1.31
N PRO A 24 -1.97 -17.57 -0.23
CA PRO A 24 -0.75 -17.67 0.58
C PRO A 24 0.48 -18.17 -0.20
N GLN A 25 0.28 -18.79 -1.38
CA GLN A 25 1.35 -19.18 -2.29
C GLN A 25 2.07 -17.98 -2.93
N ILE A 26 1.42 -16.80 -3.00
CA ILE A 26 2.06 -15.59 -3.49
C ILE A 26 3.11 -15.17 -2.45
N PRO A 27 4.40 -15.12 -2.82
CA PRO A 27 5.47 -14.91 -1.86
C PRO A 27 5.61 -13.41 -1.54
N VAL A 28 4.61 -12.81 -0.89
CA VAL A 28 4.63 -11.39 -0.50
C VAL A 28 5.75 -11.15 0.50
N SER A 29 6.59 -10.15 0.21
CA SER A 29 7.61 -9.65 1.12
C SER A 29 7.02 -8.60 2.04
N PHE A 30 6.38 -7.58 1.45
CA PHE A 30 5.67 -6.55 2.18
C PHE A 30 4.65 -5.88 1.27
N VAL A 31 3.69 -5.20 1.88
CA VAL A 31 2.78 -4.24 1.27
C VAL A 31 3.02 -2.88 1.90
N THR A 32 3.04 -1.84 1.08
CA THR A 32 3.00 -0.45 1.55
C THR A 32 1.73 0.20 1.05
N VAL A 33 1.03 0.89 1.94
CA VAL A 33 -0.15 1.68 1.62
C VAL A 33 0.11 3.14 2.00
N ILE A 34 -0.02 4.05 1.03
CA ILE A 34 0.12 5.50 1.24
C ILE A 34 -1.19 6.16 0.86
N HIS A 35 -1.75 6.95 1.76
CA HIS A 35 -2.89 7.81 1.47
C HIS A 35 -2.43 9.13 0.86
N GLN A 36 -3.14 9.57 -0.18
CA GLN A 36 -3.00 10.87 -0.82
C GLN A 36 -4.38 11.53 -0.86
N ILE A 37 -4.44 12.84 -1.13
CA ILE A 37 -5.70 13.63 -1.09
C ILE A 37 -6.82 12.97 -1.90
N ASP A 38 -6.48 12.42 -3.07
CA ASP A 38 -7.48 11.88 -4.01
C ASP A 38 -7.47 10.36 -4.13
N GLY A 39 -6.77 9.63 -3.24
CA GLY A 39 -6.65 8.19 -3.39
C GLY A 39 -5.53 7.51 -2.61
N TRP A 40 -5.25 6.28 -3.01
CA TRP A 40 -4.47 5.30 -2.25
C TRP A 40 -3.41 4.67 -3.13
N VAL A 41 -2.14 4.83 -2.78
CA VAL A 41 -1.02 4.16 -3.44
C VAL A 41 -0.75 2.85 -2.72
N VAL A 42 -0.78 1.75 -3.46
CA VAL A 42 -0.50 0.40 -2.96
C VAL A 42 0.71 -0.17 -3.67
N ARG A 43 1.75 -0.46 -2.89
CA ARG A 43 2.93 -1.20 -3.34
C ARG A 43 2.87 -2.62 -2.82
N VAL A 44 2.96 -3.60 -3.70
CA VAL A 44 3.11 -5.02 -3.33
C VAL A 44 4.49 -5.49 -3.78
N LYS A 45 5.37 -5.82 -2.82
CA LYS A 45 6.70 -6.37 -3.08
C LYS A 45 6.67 -7.87 -2.88
N LEU A 46 7.19 -8.64 -3.84
CA LEU A 46 7.35 -10.08 -3.74
C LEU A 46 8.79 -10.47 -3.37
N LYS A 47 8.94 -11.49 -2.53
CA LYS A 47 10.23 -12.07 -2.11
C LYS A 47 11.00 -12.72 -3.27
N ARG A 48 10.27 -13.23 -4.27
CA ARG A 48 10.83 -13.89 -5.46
C ARG A 48 9.96 -13.60 -6.68
N HIS A 49 10.52 -13.87 -7.85
CA HIS A 49 9.74 -13.88 -9.09
C HIS A 49 8.70 -15.00 -9.05
N VAL A 50 7.53 -14.71 -9.61
CA VAL A 50 6.44 -15.68 -9.81
C VAL A 50 6.43 -16.15 -11.26
N SER A 51 5.63 -17.18 -11.56
CA SER A 51 5.46 -17.62 -12.94
C SER A 51 4.84 -16.52 -13.81
N PRO A 52 5.04 -16.54 -15.15
CA PRO A 52 4.40 -15.55 -16.04
C PRO A 52 2.87 -15.53 -15.93
N GLN A 53 2.25 -16.67 -15.67
CA GLN A 53 0.80 -16.76 -15.46
C GLN A 53 0.40 -16.05 -14.17
N GLU A 54 1.06 -16.34 -13.05
CA GLU A 54 0.79 -15.66 -11.77
C GLU A 54 1.06 -14.15 -11.85
N ASP A 55 2.12 -13.73 -12.56
CA ASP A 55 2.36 -12.31 -12.83
C ASP A 55 1.18 -11.68 -13.57
N GLY A 56 0.71 -12.35 -14.64
CA GLY A 56 -0.45 -11.93 -15.41
C GLY A 56 -1.71 -11.80 -14.55
N ASP A 57 -2.01 -12.82 -13.73
CA ASP A 57 -3.17 -12.86 -12.86
C ASP A 57 -3.13 -11.73 -11.81
N ILE A 58 -1.97 -11.47 -11.21
CA ILE A 58 -1.79 -10.38 -10.24
C ILE A 58 -1.99 -9.03 -10.93
N ARG A 59 -1.36 -8.82 -12.09
CA ARG A 59 -1.50 -7.56 -12.85
C ARG A 59 -2.93 -7.33 -13.31
N ALA A 60 -3.62 -8.37 -13.78
CA ALA A 60 -5.01 -8.29 -14.20
C ALA A 60 -5.89 -7.84 -13.03
N PHE A 61 -5.80 -8.55 -11.90
CA PHE A 61 -6.54 -8.21 -10.69
C PHE A 61 -6.28 -6.77 -10.22
N LEU A 62 -5.01 -6.35 -10.13
CA LEU A 62 -4.68 -4.99 -9.70
C LEU A 62 -5.17 -3.91 -10.69
N SER A 63 -5.17 -4.22 -11.99
CA SER A 63 -5.64 -3.30 -13.03
C SER A 63 -7.17 -3.21 -13.12
N GLU A 64 -7.90 -4.18 -12.59
CA GLU A 64 -9.35 -4.08 -12.39
C GLU A 64 -9.70 -3.13 -11.22
N LEU A 65 -8.83 -3.06 -10.20
CA LEU A 65 -9.06 -2.23 -9.02
C LEU A 65 -8.56 -0.79 -9.19
N GLY A 66 -7.59 -0.55 -10.07
CA GLY A 66 -7.06 0.78 -10.30
C GLY A 66 -6.04 0.83 -11.42
N ILE A 67 -5.16 1.83 -11.38
CA ILE A 67 -4.20 2.09 -12.46
C ILE A 67 -2.77 1.92 -11.98
N ARG A 68 -1.86 1.54 -12.89
CA ARG A 68 -0.43 1.56 -12.59
C ARG A 68 -0.01 2.96 -12.21
N TYR A 69 0.84 3.06 -11.21
CA TYR A 69 1.22 4.34 -10.64
C TYR A 69 2.70 4.60 -10.84
N GLU A 70 3.00 5.76 -11.43
CA GLU A 70 4.35 6.31 -11.52
C GLU A 70 4.51 7.36 -10.40
N PRO A 71 5.28 7.05 -9.34
CA PRO A 71 5.36 7.92 -8.18
C PRO A 71 6.20 9.16 -8.50
N PRO A 72 5.79 10.36 -8.06
CA PRO A 72 6.70 11.51 -8.06
C PRO A 72 7.88 11.24 -7.12
N MET A 73 9.00 11.93 -7.35
CA MET A 73 10.28 11.71 -6.64
C MET A 73 10.13 11.63 -5.11
N ARG A 74 9.29 12.49 -4.52
CA ARG A 74 9.01 12.47 -3.07
C ARG A 74 8.44 11.13 -2.59
N VAL A 75 7.43 10.60 -3.29
CA VAL A 75 6.80 9.31 -2.93
C VAL A 75 7.77 8.17 -3.19
N GLN A 76 8.52 8.24 -4.29
CA GLN A 76 9.58 7.28 -4.58
C GLN A 76 10.62 7.20 -3.45
N MET A 77 11.03 8.36 -2.90
CA MET A 77 11.97 8.41 -1.78
C MET A 77 11.40 7.81 -0.49
N ALA A 78 10.12 8.04 -0.22
CA ALA A 78 9.44 7.41 0.91
C ALA A 78 9.41 5.88 0.75
N LEU A 79 9.04 5.39 -0.45
CA LEU A 79 8.98 3.96 -0.75
C LEU A 79 10.35 3.27 -0.61
N TRP A 80 11.44 3.89 -1.06
CA TRP A 80 12.79 3.36 -0.88
C TRP A 80 13.24 3.39 0.58
N SER A 81 12.91 4.46 1.32
CA SER A 81 13.28 4.56 2.74
C SER A 81 12.60 3.48 3.59
N LEU A 82 11.32 3.20 3.30
CA LEU A 82 10.59 2.09 3.92
C LEU A 82 11.20 0.73 3.59
N GLU A 83 11.54 0.50 2.32
CA GLU A 83 12.19 -0.75 1.90
C GLU A 83 13.58 -0.94 2.53
N ALA A 84 14.28 0.15 2.84
CA ALA A 84 15.53 0.14 3.60
C ALA A 84 15.32 -0.09 5.11
N GLY A 85 14.07 -0.27 5.57
CA GLY A 85 13.73 -0.57 6.96
C GLY A 85 13.64 0.67 7.87
N GLN A 86 13.54 1.88 7.31
CA GLN A 86 13.32 3.07 8.13
C GLN A 86 11.90 3.07 8.73
N CYS A 87 11.77 3.63 9.94
CA CYS A 87 10.50 3.73 10.64
C CYS A 87 9.48 4.52 9.80
N PRO A 88 8.26 4.00 9.58
CA PRO A 88 7.21 4.69 8.82
C PRO A 88 6.95 6.12 9.32
N VAL A 89 6.98 6.34 10.64
CA VAL A 89 6.76 7.66 11.25
C VAL A 89 7.80 8.68 10.80
N ASP A 90 9.08 8.30 10.82
CA ASP A 90 10.18 9.16 10.42
C ASP A 90 10.11 9.45 8.92
N VAL A 91 9.75 8.45 8.12
CA VAL A 91 9.54 8.61 6.67
C VAL A 91 8.38 9.56 6.38
N MET A 92 7.25 9.42 7.09
CA MET A 92 6.10 10.34 6.96
C MET A 92 6.51 11.78 7.25
N ARG A 93 7.22 12.02 8.36
CA ARG A 93 7.69 13.36 8.75
C ARG A 93 8.69 13.92 7.74
N ARG A 94 9.64 13.11 7.27
CA ARG A 94 10.69 13.54 6.35
C ARG A 94 10.16 13.88 4.95
N TYR A 95 9.28 13.04 4.43
CA TYR A 95 8.79 13.16 3.05
C TYR A 95 7.39 13.74 2.94
N GLN A 96 6.72 14.06 4.06
CA GLN A 96 5.39 14.64 4.09
C GLN A 96 4.38 13.79 3.29
N VAL A 97 4.36 12.49 3.57
CA VAL A 97 3.45 11.50 2.99
C VAL A 97 2.68 10.80 4.12
N ALA A 98 1.43 10.41 3.89
CA ALA A 98 0.64 9.68 4.88
C ALA A 98 0.77 8.17 4.64
N ILE A 99 1.69 7.52 5.35
CA ILE A 99 1.86 6.07 5.31
C ILE A 99 0.80 5.45 6.22
N VAL A 100 -0.09 4.65 5.64
CA VAL A 100 -1.16 3.98 6.37
C VAL A 100 -0.69 2.64 6.91
N SER A 101 0.03 1.87 6.09
CA SER A 101 0.64 0.61 6.51
C SER A 101 1.92 0.30 5.74
N HIS A 102 2.84 -0.40 6.39
CA HIS A 102 4.03 -0.96 5.76
C HIS A 102 4.46 -2.25 6.46
N GLY A 103 4.54 -3.35 5.71
CA GLY A 103 4.97 -4.65 6.25
C GLY A 103 4.08 -5.78 5.77
N ASN A 104 3.68 -6.68 6.67
CA ASN A 104 2.73 -7.73 6.33
C ASN A 104 1.40 -7.12 5.85
N PRO A 105 0.67 -7.79 4.95
CA PRO A 105 -0.59 -7.29 4.43
C PRO A 105 -1.70 -7.39 5.49
N GLU A 106 -1.66 -6.56 6.52
CA GLU A 106 -2.68 -6.54 7.59
C GLU A 106 -3.82 -5.57 7.24
N LYS A 107 -5.06 -5.91 7.62
CA LYS A 107 -6.26 -5.12 7.26
C LYS A 107 -6.55 -4.03 8.28
N GLU A 108 -6.14 -4.26 9.52
CA GLU A 108 -6.51 -3.53 10.72
C GLU A 108 -6.12 -2.04 10.61
N GLU A 109 -4.92 -1.76 10.12
CA GLU A 109 -4.42 -0.38 9.95
C GLU A 109 -5.22 0.39 8.88
N ILE A 110 -5.55 -0.25 7.76
CA ILE A 110 -6.34 0.35 6.68
C ILE A 110 -7.79 0.58 7.14
N GLU A 111 -8.36 -0.36 7.87
CA GLU A 111 -9.71 -0.22 8.43
C GLU A 111 -9.78 0.87 9.50
N ALA A 112 -8.80 0.94 10.40
CA ALA A 112 -8.71 1.98 11.42
C ALA A 112 -8.61 3.37 10.78
N PHE A 113 -7.73 3.53 9.79
CA PHE A 113 -7.60 4.78 9.04
C PHE A 113 -8.90 5.15 8.32
N ARG A 114 -9.56 4.19 7.65
CA ARG A 114 -10.87 4.41 7.00
C ARG A 114 -11.92 4.91 8.00
N GLN A 115 -12.00 4.32 9.19
CA GLN A 115 -12.97 4.73 10.21
C GLN A 115 -12.73 6.16 10.71
N GLN A 116 -11.47 6.59 10.82
CA GLN A 116 -11.13 7.95 11.25
C GLN A 116 -11.51 9.01 10.20
N PHE A 117 -11.37 8.68 8.91
CA PHE A 117 -11.86 9.52 7.81
C PHE A 117 -13.39 9.66 7.84
N VAL A 118 -14.12 8.55 8.06
CA VAL A 118 -15.59 8.56 8.17
C VAL A 118 -16.07 9.36 9.39
N ARG A 119 -15.26 9.42 10.47
CA ARG A 119 -15.53 10.25 11.66
C ARG A 119 -15.21 11.74 11.47
N GLY A 120 -14.82 12.17 10.27
CA GLY A 120 -14.62 13.58 9.94
C GLY A 120 -13.32 14.17 10.48
N LEU A 121 -12.36 13.34 10.90
CA LEU A 121 -11.12 13.85 11.50
C LEU A 121 -10.14 14.40 10.46
N GLY A 122 -10.21 14.00 9.19
CA GLY A 122 -9.46 14.65 8.10
C GLY A 122 -7.92 14.68 8.22
N TYR A 123 -7.34 14.11 9.28
CA TYR A 123 -5.90 14.02 9.52
C TYR A 123 -5.47 12.60 9.92
N CYS A 124 -4.19 12.28 9.67
CA CYS A 124 -3.56 11.01 10.05
C CYS A 124 -3.42 10.93 11.58
N PRO A 125 -3.85 9.85 12.24
CA PRO A 125 -3.91 9.80 13.70
C PRO A 125 -2.52 9.83 14.35
N GLU A 126 -2.43 10.45 15.52
CA GLU A 126 -1.22 10.44 16.37
C GLU A 126 -0.84 9.03 16.85
N THR A 127 -1.73 8.04 16.76
CA THR A 127 -1.45 6.64 17.14
C THR A 127 -0.63 5.87 16.10
N LEU A 128 -0.33 6.50 14.95
CA LEU A 128 0.70 6.04 14.01
C LEU A 128 2.04 6.79 14.23
N ALA A 129 2.23 7.46 15.38
CA ALA A 129 3.43 8.24 15.72
C ALA A 129 4.23 7.64 16.89
#